data_AF-W4SFY4-F1
#
_entry.id   AF-W4SFY4-F1
#
_cell.length_a   1.000
_cell.length_b   1.000
_cell.length_c   1.000
_cell.angle_alpha   90.00
_cell.angle_beta   90.00
_cell.angle_gamma   90.00
#
_symmetry.space_group_name_H-M   'P 1'
#
loop_
_entity.id
_entity.type
_entity.pdbx_description
1 polymer ?
#
loop_
_entity_poly.entity_id
_entity_poly.type
_entity_poly.pdbx_seq_one_letter_code
_entity_poly.pdbx_strand_id
1 'polypeptide(L)'
;MGQVIEVTPLHSTVLLLTDPDHAVPVSVARNGVRLIVYGRGDRLELRDIPLSAGVQVGDEIVTSGLGGRFPAGFPVGKVSELHPDDTHAFLVGELTPAAKLDRGRDVLLLRAGKPLRVVPGSGNRESGVGNGNGGAPTPSPQAAATAPPQGSAPTDSQLPIPNSRSRNNQGAATAPPQNTAPTDSPFPTPNSRPAPQETDQ
;
A
#
# COMPACT_ATOMS: atom_id res chain seq x y z
N MET A 1 10.24 13.61 -11.48
CA MET A 1 11.00 12.84 -10.48
C MET A 1 10.71 11.36 -10.72
N GLY A 2 11.67 10.46 -10.50
CA GLY A 2 11.58 9.08 -11.02
C GLY A 2 12.60 8.14 -10.38
N GLN A 3 12.76 6.95 -10.96
CA GLN A 3 13.69 5.93 -10.50
C GLN A 3 14.89 5.82 -11.44
N VAL A 4 16.11 5.77 -10.89
CA VAL A 4 17.30 5.44 -11.68
C VAL A 4 17.22 3.97 -12.11
N ILE A 5 17.29 3.72 -13.41
CA ILE A 5 17.23 2.36 -14.00
C ILE A 5 18.57 1.92 -14.57
N GLU A 6 19.42 2.87 -14.94
CA GLU A 6 20.75 2.60 -15.48
C GLU A 6 21.74 3.65 -14.98
N VAL A 7 22.97 3.22 -14.72
CA VAL A 7 24.06 4.10 -14.27
C VAL A 7 25.30 3.77 -15.09
N THR A 8 25.90 4.82 -15.65
CA THR A 8 27.23 4.78 -16.26
C THR A 8 28.19 5.65 -15.43
N PRO A 9 29.50 5.66 -15.71
CA PRO A 9 30.45 6.45 -14.92
C PRO A 9 30.18 7.96 -14.90
N LEU A 10 29.51 8.51 -15.93
CA LEU A 10 29.27 9.96 -16.09
C LEU A 10 27.79 10.33 -16.22
N HIS A 11 26.90 9.37 -16.47
CA HIS A 11 25.49 9.61 -16.72
C HIS A 11 24.61 8.59 -16.01
N SER A 12 23.32 8.90 -15.88
CA SER A 12 22.33 7.98 -15.35
C SER A 12 21.02 8.16 -16.08
N THR A 13 20.33 7.04 -16.34
CA THR A 13 19.03 7.03 -16.99
C THR A 13 17.96 6.90 -15.91
N VAL A 14 16.96 7.78 -15.96
CA VAL A 14 15.88 7.85 -14.98
C VAL A 14 14.55 7.52 -15.66
N LEU A 15 13.86 6.51 -15.18
CA LEU A 15 12.47 6.23 -15.51
C LEU A 15 11.57 7.19 -14.75
N LEU A 16 10.81 8.02 -15.46
CA LEU A 16 9.98 9.05 -14.84
C LEU A 16 8.78 8.45 -14.12
N LEU A 17 8.29 9.12 -13.07
CA LEU A 17 7.06 8.72 -12.36
C LEU A 17 5.82 8.70 -13.27
N THR A 18 5.80 9.54 -14.30
CA THR A 18 4.68 9.61 -15.24
C THR A 18 4.79 8.63 -16.40
N ASP A 19 5.87 7.83 -16.46
CA ASP A 19 6.04 6.80 -17.46
C ASP A 19 4.97 5.69 -17.29
N PRO A 20 4.28 5.26 -18.36
CA PRO A 20 3.24 4.22 -18.28
C PRO A 20 3.67 2.89 -17.68
N ASP A 21 4.94 2.52 -17.86
CA ASP A 21 5.49 1.27 -17.33
C ASP A 21 5.98 1.41 -15.88
N HIS A 22 5.83 2.59 -15.28
CA HIS A 22 6.27 2.85 -13.93
C HIS A 22 5.14 2.76 -12.91
N ALA A 23 5.31 1.84 -11.96
CA ALA A 23 4.44 1.67 -10.80
C ALA A 23 5.16 2.05 -9.50
N VAL A 24 4.53 2.90 -8.68
CA VAL A 24 5.09 3.36 -7.41
C VAL A 24 4.16 3.00 -6.25
N PRO A 25 4.66 2.30 -5.21
CA PRO A 25 3.85 1.97 -4.06
C PRO A 25 3.66 3.20 -3.16
N VAL A 26 2.42 3.62 -3.00
CA VAL A 26 2.04 4.85 -2.29
C VAL A 26 1.13 4.56 -1.11
N SER A 27 0.93 5.58 -0.28
CA SER A 27 -0.10 5.63 0.73
C SER A 27 -0.79 6.99 0.74
N VAL A 28 -2.07 6.99 1.06
CA VAL A 28 -2.83 8.21 1.33
C VAL A 28 -2.32 8.83 2.63
N ALA A 29 -1.92 10.09 2.61
CA ALA A 29 -1.33 10.77 3.77
C ALA A 29 -2.32 10.88 4.95
N ARG A 30 -3.62 11.02 4.65
CA ARG A 30 -4.68 11.20 5.65
C ARG A 30 -5.00 9.94 6.46
N ASN A 31 -5.21 8.81 5.78
CA ASN A 31 -5.72 7.58 6.40
C ASN A 31 -4.75 6.38 6.30
N GLY A 32 -3.61 6.53 5.62
CA GLY A 32 -2.57 5.51 5.53
C GLY A 32 -2.90 4.33 4.61
N VAL A 33 -4.00 4.38 3.86
CA VAL A 33 -4.34 3.32 2.89
C VAL A 33 -3.24 3.22 1.86
N ARG A 34 -2.77 1.98 1.61
CA ARG A 34 -1.72 1.68 0.65
C ARG A 34 -2.31 1.33 -0.70
N LEU A 35 -1.75 1.93 -1.75
CA LEU A 35 -2.19 1.77 -3.13
C LEU A 35 -0.96 1.76 -4.05
N ILE A 36 -1.20 1.60 -5.34
CA ILE A 36 -0.16 1.70 -6.38
C ILE A 36 -0.57 2.80 -7.35
N VAL A 37 0.35 3.73 -7.59
CA VAL A 37 0.23 4.75 -8.63
C VAL A 37 0.94 4.27 -9.89
N TYR A 38 0.29 4.48 -11.03
CA TYR A 38 0.83 4.25 -12.37
C TYR A 38 1.01 5.58 -13.10
N GLY A 39 2.05 5.68 -13.91
CA GLY A 39 2.22 6.80 -14.81
C GLY A 39 1.23 6.75 -15.98
N ARG A 40 0.83 7.93 -16.47
CA ARG A 40 0.02 8.08 -17.68
C ARG A 40 0.47 9.30 -18.50
N GLY A 41 1.74 9.32 -18.87
CA GLY A 41 2.35 10.37 -19.69
C GLY A 41 2.56 11.68 -18.94
N ASP A 42 1.51 12.48 -18.80
CA ASP A 42 1.49 13.77 -18.07
C ASP A 42 0.76 13.68 -16.72
N ARG A 43 0.00 12.60 -16.51
CA ARG A 43 -0.79 12.36 -15.30
C ARG A 43 -0.36 11.11 -14.56
N LEU A 44 -0.97 10.92 -13.40
CA LEU A 44 -0.80 9.75 -12.56
C LEU A 44 -2.18 9.14 -12.30
N GLU A 45 -2.23 7.82 -12.24
CA GLU A 45 -3.47 7.07 -12.07
C GLU A 45 -3.34 6.09 -10.89
N LEU A 46 -4.32 6.10 -10.00
CA LEU A 46 -4.52 5.08 -8.98
C LEU A 46 -5.51 4.05 -9.51
N ARG A 47 -5.13 2.79 -9.51
CA ARG A 47 -6.00 1.67 -9.91
C ARG A 47 -6.35 0.81 -8.71
N ASP A 48 -7.37 -0.02 -8.87
CA ASP A 48 -7.77 -1.06 -7.92
C ASP A 48 -8.06 -0.52 -6.50
N ILE A 49 -8.61 0.70 -6.39
CA ILE A 49 -8.92 1.31 -5.10
C ILE A 49 -10.16 0.62 -4.53
N PRO A 50 -10.09 -0.02 -3.34
CA PRO A 50 -11.28 -0.61 -2.72
C PRO A 50 -12.32 0.46 -2.37
N LEU A 51 -13.61 0.18 -2.59
CA LEU A 51 -14.70 1.12 -2.23
C LEU A 51 -14.71 1.51 -0.73
N SER A 52 -14.21 0.62 0.13
CA SER A 52 -14.08 0.84 1.59
C SER A 52 -12.82 1.59 2.01
N ALA A 53 -11.89 1.88 1.08
CA ALA A 53 -10.63 2.56 1.39
C ALA A 53 -10.82 4.01 1.85
N GLY A 54 -11.97 4.62 1.54
CA GLY A 54 -12.27 5.99 1.94
C GLY A 54 -11.29 7.02 1.36
N VAL A 55 -10.78 6.78 0.14
CA VAL A 55 -10.02 7.77 -0.64
C VAL A 55 -10.96 8.87 -1.12
N GLN A 56 -10.50 10.11 -1.06
CA GLN A 56 -11.31 11.28 -1.42
C GLN A 56 -10.56 12.17 -2.41
N VAL A 57 -11.34 12.89 -3.22
CA VAL A 57 -10.78 13.95 -4.07
C VAL A 57 -10.11 14.99 -3.18
N GLY A 58 -8.88 15.33 -3.51
CA GLY A 58 -8.04 16.24 -2.75
C GLY A 58 -7.14 15.59 -1.71
N ASP A 59 -7.20 14.27 -1.52
CA ASP A 59 -6.23 13.58 -0.68
C ASP A 59 -4.80 13.70 -1.24
N GLU A 60 -3.85 13.91 -0.35
CA GLU A 60 -2.42 13.90 -0.67
C GLU A 60 -1.89 12.47 -0.64
N ILE A 61 -1.13 12.14 -1.68
CA ILE A 61 -0.56 10.81 -1.88
C ILE A 61 0.95 10.89 -1.69
N VAL A 62 1.48 10.05 -0.81
CA VAL A 62 2.90 9.99 -0.48
C VAL A 62 3.47 8.60 -0.74
N THR A 63 4.78 8.49 -0.93
CA THR A 63 5.45 7.18 -1.05
C THR A 63 5.29 6.37 0.22
N SER A 64 4.99 5.07 0.09
CA SER A 64 4.70 4.21 1.25
C SER A 64 5.95 3.65 1.94
N GLY A 65 7.10 3.62 1.26
CA GLY A 65 8.29 2.89 1.72
C GLY A 65 8.26 1.39 1.43
N LEU A 66 7.16 0.86 0.89
CA LEU A 66 7.01 -0.58 0.66
C LEU A 66 8.03 -1.09 -0.36
N GLY A 67 8.68 -2.21 -0.04
CA GLY A 67 9.74 -2.80 -0.86
C GLY A 67 11.09 -2.09 -0.78
N GLY A 68 11.22 -1.01 0.00
CA GLY A 68 12.50 -0.34 0.29
C GLY A 68 13.13 0.41 -0.89
N ARG A 69 12.46 0.45 -2.05
CA ARG A 69 12.95 1.12 -3.25
C ARG A 69 12.80 2.64 -3.18
N PHE A 70 11.66 3.09 -2.67
CA PHE A 70 11.38 4.50 -2.40
C PHE A 70 11.37 4.71 -0.89
N PRO A 71 12.03 5.75 -0.35
CA PRO A 71 11.82 6.13 1.04
C PRO A 71 10.35 6.51 1.27
N ALA A 72 9.83 6.30 2.48
CA ALA A 72 8.45 6.67 2.81
C ALA A 72 8.29 8.19 3.01
N GLY A 73 7.10 8.71 2.73
CA GLY A 73 6.68 10.08 3.08
C GLY A 73 7.02 11.16 2.06
N PHE A 74 7.40 10.80 0.82
CA PHE A 74 7.64 11.79 -0.23
C PHE A 74 6.36 12.07 -1.03
N PRO A 75 5.99 13.34 -1.24
CA PRO A 75 4.76 13.69 -1.95
C PRO A 75 4.85 13.28 -3.43
N VAL A 76 3.85 12.52 -3.86
CA VAL A 76 3.71 12.01 -5.22
C VAL A 76 2.75 12.90 -6.00
N GLY A 77 1.59 13.19 -5.43
CA GLY A 77 0.55 13.99 -6.07
C GLY A 77 -0.69 14.14 -5.21
N LYS A 78 -1.71 14.77 -5.79
CA LYS A 78 -3.02 14.98 -5.16
C LYS A 78 -4.11 14.37 -6.04
N VAL A 79 -5.07 13.68 -5.42
CA VAL A 79 -6.22 13.11 -6.12
C VAL A 79 -7.06 14.25 -6.71
N SER A 80 -7.20 14.29 -8.03
CA SER A 80 -8.01 15.28 -8.75
C SER A 80 -9.41 14.76 -9.06
N GLU A 81 -9.56 13.46 -9.32
CA GLU A 81 -10.84 12.84 -9.67
C GLU A 81 -10.88 11.39 -9.19
N LEU A 82 -12.08 10.88 -8.92
CA LEU A 82 -12.34 9.49 -8.58
C LEU A 82 -13.60 9.04 -9.32
N HIS A 83 -13.52 7.90 -9.99
CA HIS A 83 -14.66 7.29 -10.66
C HIS A 83 -14.63 5.77 -10.48
N PRO A 84 -15.79 5.07 -10.57
CA PRO A 84 -15.81 3.61 -10.61
C PRO A 84 -15.07 3.07 -11.84
N ASP A 85 -14.53 1.86 -11.71
CA ASP A 85 -14.05 1.06 -12.83
C ASP A 85 -15.23 0.43 -13.61
N ASP A 86 -14.94 -0.24 -14.74
CA ASP A 86 -15.99 -0.86 -15.56
C ASP A 86 -16.82 -1.89 -14.79
N THR A 87 -16.20 -2.61 -13.85
CA THR A 87 -16.87 -3.62 -13.01
C THR A 87 -17.67 -3.01 -11.86
N HIS A 88 -17.48 -1.72 -11.58
CA HIS A 88 -17.99 -1.00 -10.42
C HIS A 88 -17.59 -1.62 -9.06
N ALA A 89 -16.60 -2.50 -9.04
CA ALA A 89 -16.09 -3.14 -7.82
C ALA A 89 -14.95 -2.31 -7.20
N PHE A 90 -14.28 -1.48 -7.99
CA PHE A 90 -13.16 -0.65 -7.57
C PHE A 90 -13.35 0.79 -8.04
N LEU A 91 -12.57 1.70 -7.46
CA LEU A 91 -12.42 3.05 -7.98
C LEU A 91 -11.09 3.17 -8.71
N VAL A 92 -11.09 4.04 -9.71
CA VAL A 92 -9.92 4.57 -10.37
C VAL A 92 -9.82 6.05 -10.02
N GLY A 93 -8.61 6.50 -9.69
CA GLY A 93 -8.34 7.88 -9.31
C GLY A 93 -7.34 8.54 -10.24
N GLU A 94 -7.67 9.72 -10.72
CA GLU A 94 -6.73 10.57 -11.47
C GLU A 94 -6.00 11.48 -10.50
N LEU A 95 -4.69 11.62 -10.66
CA LEU A 95 -3.82 12.37 -9.78
C LEU A 95 -3.07 13.45 -10.56
N THR A 96 -3.01 14.63 -9.96
CA THR A 96 -2.10 15.68 -10.41
C THR A 96 -0.74 15.49 -9.73
N PRO A 97 0.37 15.35 -10.50
CA PRO A 97 1.71 15.23 -9.93
C PRO A 97 2.08 16.44 -9.05
N ALA A 98 2.71 16.19 -7.91
CA ALA A 98 3.19 17.26 -7.02
C ALA A 98 4.40 18.01 -7.61
N ALA A 99 5.21 17.32 -8.40
CA ALA A 99 6.35 17.90 -9.09
C ALA A 99 5.98 18.31 -10.52
N LYS A 100 6.54 19.43 -10.99
CA LYS A 100 6.50 19.81 -12.41
C LYS A 100 7.70 19.17 -13.11
N LEU A 101 7.48 18.04 -13.77
CA LEU A 101 8.57 17.23 -14.34
C LEU A 101 9.29 17.95 -15.49
N ASP A 102 8.59 18.78 -16.25
CA ASP A 102 9.11 19.38 -17.50
C ASP A 102 10.08 20.56 -17.30
N ARG A 103 10.28 21.02 -16.06
CA ARG A 103 11.07 22.24 -15.76
C ARG A 103 12.15 22.04 -14.70
N GLY A 104 12.41 20.79 -14.30
CA GLY A 104 13.43 20.48 -13.31
C GLY A 104 14.84 20.57 -13.91
N ARG A 105 15.70 21.44 -13.38
CA ARG A 105 17.14 21.49 -13.74
C ARG A 105 18.01 20.67 -12.78
N ASP A 106 17.60 20.61 -11.52
CA ASP A 106 18.32 19.98 -10.43
C ASP A 106 17.51 18.79 -9.91
N VAL A 107 18.19 17.70 -9.54
CA VAL A 107 17.57 16.51 -8.96
C VAL A 107 18.30 16.08 -7.70
N LEU A 108 17.55 15.59 -6.72
CA LEU A 108 18.10 14.99 -5.50
C LEU A 108 18.07 13.46 -5.64
N LEU A 109 19.24 12.84 -5.62
CA LEU A 109 19.34 11.38 -5.60
C LEU A 109 19.15 10.87 -4.17
N LEU A 110 18.10 10.08 -3.97
CA LEU A 110 17.83 9.41 -2.71
C LEU A 110 18.34 7.98 -2.78
N ARG A 111 19.22 7.60 -1.86
CA ARG A 111 19.66 6.22 -1.68
C ARG A 111 18.96 5.67 -0.43
N ALA A 112 18.24 4.56 -0.58
CA ALA A 112 17.75 3.81 0.57
C ALA A 112 18.95 3.33 1.40
N GLY A 113 19.08 3.85 2.62
CA GLY A 113 20.15 3.55 3.54
C GLY A 113 19.66 3.65 4.98
N LYS A 114 20.51 3.33 5.97
CA LYS A 114 20.19 3.55 7.38
C LYS A 114 19.75 5.01 7.55
N PRO A 115 18.61 5.29 8.21
CA PRO A 115 18.13 6.65 8.38
C PRO A 115 19.25 7.49 8.98
N LEU A 116 19.63 8.57 8.31
CA LEU A 116 20.57 9.52 8.89
C LEU A 116 19.92 10.03 10.17
N ARG A 117 20.53 9.72 11.32
CA ARG A 117 20.13 10.32 12.59
C ARG A 117 20.48 11.80 12.50
N VAL A 118 19.50 12.62 12.14
CA VAL A 118 19.59 14.05 12.34
C VAL A 118 19.51 14.26 13.85
N VAL A 119 20.65 14.53 14.49
CA VAL A 119 20.67 14.97 15.88
C VAL A 119 20.27 16.46 15.85
N PRO A 120 19.08 16.84 16.31
CA PRO A 120 18.75 18.25 16.43
C PRO A 120 19.67 18.86 17.50
N GLY A 121 20.54 19.80 17.11
CA GLY A 121 21.35 20.58 18.06
C GLY A 121 22.87 20.60 17.88
N SER A 122 23.45 20.06 16.79
CA SER A 122 24.90 20.20 16.50
C SER A 122 25.26 21.49 15.74
N GLY A 123 24.47 22.55 15.94
CA GLY A 123 24.85 23.90 15.57
C GLY A 123 25.64 24.52 16.71
N ASN A 124 26.94 24.77 16.46
CA ASN A 124 27.70 25.85 17.09
C ASN A 124 27.96 25.65 18.59
N ARG A 125 28.89 24.76 18.94
CA ARG A 125 29.67 24.93 20.16
C ARG A 125 31.06 25.39 19.77
N GLU A 126 31.32 26.67 20.05
CA GLU A 126 32.63 27.29 20.05
C GLU A 126 33.70 26.33 20.60
N SER A 127 34.84 26.30 19.90
CA SER A 127 36.09 25.74 20.43
C SER A 127 36.46 26.49 21.71
N GLY A 128 35.95 26.02 22.84
CA GLY A 128 36.45 26.36 24.16
C GLY A 128 37.63 25.45 24.48
N VAL A 129 38.84 26.00 24.36
CA VAL A 129 40.04 25.42 24.96
C VAL A 129 39.80 25.28 26.47
N GLY A 130 39.79 24.05 26.97
CA GLY A 130 39.63 23.72 28.39
C GLY A 130 40.44 22.49 28.76
N ASN A 131 41.56 22.71 29.46
CA ASN A 131 42.44 21.71 30.03
C ASN A 131 41.74 20.86 31.11
N GLY A 132 42.06 19.56 31.15
CA GLY A 132 42.40 18.86 32.40
C GLY A 132 41.35 17.93 33.05
N ASN A 133 41.75 16.66 33.13
CA ASN A 133 41.44 15.64 34.16
C ASN A 133 40.16 14.79 34.06
N GLY A 134 40.40 13.49 33.78
CA GLY A 134 40.18 12.42 34.76
C GLY A 134 38.82 11.73 34.77
N GLY A 135 38.81 10.44 34.40
CA GLY A 135 37.75 9.51 34.81
C GLY A 135 37.35 8.50 33.74
N ALA A 136 38.15 7.44 33.58
CA ALA A 136 37.71 6.23 32.90
C ALA A 136 36.64 5.52 33.75
N PRO A 137 35.48 5.11 33.21
CA PRO A 137 34.64 4.13 33.87
C PRO A 137 35.20 2.74 33.58
N THR A 138 35.78 2.12 34.60
CA THR A 138 36.08 0.69 34.67
C THR A 138 34.77 -0.10 34.62
N PRO A 139 34.62 -1.11 33.75
CA PRO A 139 33.52 -2.07 33.87
C PRO A 139 33.90 -3.13 34.91
N SER A 140 33.17 -3.19 36.02
CA SER A 140 33.21 -4.35 36.92
C SER A 140 32.12 -5.36 36.50
N PRO A 141 32.46 -6.63 36.23
CA PRO A 141 31.49 -7.69 36.01
C PRO A 141 31.05 -8.28 37.36
N GLN A 142 29.75 -8.33 37.62
CA GLN A 142 29.20 -9.09 38.74
C GLN A 142 28.29 -10.20 38.19
N ALA A 143 28.83 -11.41 38.19
CA ALA A 143 28.12 -12.65 37.93
C ALA A 143 28.20 -13.53 39.19
N ALA A 144 27.04 -13.90 39.76
CA ALA A 144 26.78 -15.08 40.58
C ALA A 144 25.29 -15.03 40.98
N ALA A 145 24.38 -15.70 40.27
CA ALA A 145 24.01 -17.10 40.45
C ALA A 145 23.51 -17.42 41.87
N THR A 146 22.19 -17.47 42.05
CA THR A 146 21.53 -18.31 43.08
C THR A 146 20.10 -18.66 42.63
N ALA A 147 19.87 -19.95 42.40
CA ALA A 147 18.59 -20.66 42.35
C ALA A 147 18.87 -22.10 42.83
N PRO A 148 17.89 -22.92 43.26
CA PRO A 148 16.59 -22.70 43.91
C PRO A 148 16.51 -23.43 45.29
N PRO A 149 15.34 -23.51 45.96
CA PRO A 149 14.84 -24.86 46.24
C PRO A 149 13.34 -25.06 45.96
N GLN A 150 13.03 -26.33 45.69
CA GLN A 150 11.74 -26.92 45.38
C GLN A 150 10.81 -26.95 46.62
N GLY A 151 9.49 -26.87 46.39
CA GLY A 151 8.47 -27.11 47.42
C GLY A 151 7.04 -27.13 46.88
N SER A 152 6.59 -28.31 46.47
CA SER A 152 5.20 -28.84 46.56
C SER A 152 4.07 -28.25 45.69
N ALA A 153 3.63 -29.04 44.71
CA ALA A 153 2.25 -29.09 44.19
C ALA A 153 1.51 -30.29 44.84
N PRO A 154 0.23 -30.63 44.53
CA PRO A 154 -0.92 -29.87 44.02
C PRO A 154 -2.17 -30.06 44.94
N THR A 155 -3.25 -29.28 44.76
CA THR A 155 -4.59 -29.68 45.23
C THR A 155 -5.66 -29.16 44.27
N ASP A 156 -6.16 -30.09 43.47
CA ASP A 156 -7.57 -30.37 43.21
C ASP A 156 -8.58 -29.21 43.20
N SER A 157 -9.12 -28.94 42.00
CA SER A 157 -10.54 -28.61 41.82
C SER A 157 -10.90 -28.88 40.37
N GLN A 158 -11.31 -30.13 40.10
CA GLN A 158 -11.81 -30.56 38.80
C GLN A 158 -13.31 -30.95 38.87
N LEU A 159 -14.07 -30.40 37.92
CA LEU A 159 -15.30 -30.90 37.26
C LEU A 159 -16.67 -30.79 37.99
N PRO A 160 -17.83 -30.75 37.27
CA PRO A 160 -18.13 -31.56 36.07
C PRO A 160 -18.67 -30.84 34.83
N ILE A 161 -18.10 -31.22 33.68
CA ILE A 161 -18.82 -31.40 32.41
C ILE A 161 -19.76 -32.61 32.55
N PRO A 162 -21.06 -32.52 32.24
CA PRO A 162 -21.89 -33.69 32.05
C PRO A 162 -21.79 -34.19 30.61
N ASN A 163 -21.32 -35.43 30.45
CA ASN A 163 -21.33 -36.16 29.19
C ASN A 163 -22.62 -36.97 29.03
N SER A 164 -23.17 -36.89 27.82
CA SER A 164 -23.72 -38.00 27.04
C SER A 164 -25.23 -38.33 27.09
N ARG A 165 -25.75 -38.45 25.85
CA ARG A 165 -26.75 -39.42 25.32
C ARG A 165 -28.21 -38.98 25.13
N SER A 166 -28.58 -39.05 23.84
CA SER A 166 -29.74 -39.79 23.28
C SER A 166 -30.95 -38.96 22.83
N ARG A 167 -31.04 -38.71 21.52
CA ARG A 167 -32.09 -39.24 20.61
C ARG A 167 -31.97 -38.55 19.25
N ASN A 168 -31.68 -39.30 18.19
CA ASN A 168 -32.68 -39.89 17.30
C ASN A 168 -33.57 -38.82 16.64
N ASN A 169 -33.23 -38.44 15.41
CA ASN A 169 -34.23 -38.37 14.35
C ASN A 169 -33.58 -38.59 12.99
N GLN A 170 -33.79 -39.80 12.49
CA GLN A 170 -33.84 -40.10 11.08
C GLN A 170 -35.08 -39.42 10.47
N GLY A 171 -34.93 -38.98 9.23
CA GLY A 171 -36.00 -38.50 8.35
C GLY A 171 -35.51 -37.31 7.54
N ALA A 172 -35.51 -37.30 6.21
CA ALA A 172 -35.85 -38.31 5.23
C ALA A 172 -35.18 -37.87 3.91
N ALA A 173 -34.71 -38.84 3.14
CA ALA A 173 -34.45 -38.64 1.72
C ALA A 173 -35.77 -38.31 1.00
N THR A 174 -35.81 -37.25 0.20
CA THR A 174 -36.73 -37.17 -0.95
C THR A 174 -36.22 -36.14 -1.98
N ALA A 175 -35.92 -36.63 -3.18
CA ALA A 175 -35.97 -35.89 -4.44
C ALA A 175 -37.09 -36.55 -5.30
N PRO A 176 -37.43 -36.03 -6.50
CA PRO A 176 -38.03 -34.75 -6.90
C PRO A 176 -39.52 -34.95 -7.38
N PRO A 177 -40.21 -33.91 -7.91
CA PRO A 177 -40.61 -33.92 -9.35
C PRO A 177 -40.51 -32.52 -10.01
N GLN A 178 -40.00 -32.35 -11.23
CA GLN A 178 -40.64 -32.43 -12.56
C GLN A 178 -41.87 -31.53 -12.81
N ASN A 179 -41.85 -30.89 -14.00
CA ASN A 179 -42.82 -29.99 -14.68
C ASN A 179 -42.82 -28.50 -14.24
N THR A 180 -42.76 -27.49 -15.12
CA THR A 180 -43.28 -27.39 -16.50
C THR A 180 -42.67 -26.15 -17.20
N ALA A 181 -42.19 -26.30 -18.44
CA ALA A 181 -42.22 -25.28 -19.51
C ALA A 181 -43.19 -25.85 -20.59
N PRO A 182 -43.86 -25.09 -21.49
CA PRO A 182 -43.35 -23.91 -22.21
C PRO A 182 -44.39 -22.78 -22.48
N THR A 183 -43.94 -21.57 -22.85
CA THR A 183 -44.69 -20.52 -23.58
C THR A 183 -43.62 -19.55 -24.11
N ASP A 184 -43.17 -19.67 -25.37
CA ASP A 184 -43.76 -19.20 -26.64
C ASP A 184 -43.86 -17.66 -26.79
N SER A 185 -42.96 -17.16 -27.67
CA SER A 185 -43.04 -15.95 -28.52
C SER A 185 -42.77 -14.53 -27.94
N PRO A 186 -42.34 -13.53 -28.76
CA PRO A 186 -41.49 -13.58 -29.97
C PRO A 186 -40.39 -12.46 -30.06
N PHE A 187 -39.43 -12.68 -30.97
CA PHE A 187 -38.52 -11.76 -31.71
C PHE A 187 -38.47 -10.24 -31.39
N PRO A 188 -37.25 -9.67 -31.25
CA PRO A 188 -36.97 -8.28 -31.64
C PRO A 188 -36.51 -8.17 -33.10
N THR A 189 -37.10 -7.22 -33.83
CA THR A 189 -36.71 -6.76 -35.18
C THR A 189 -35.29 -6.16 -35.21
N PRO A 190 -34.48 -6.42 -36.25
CA PRO A 190 -33.28 -5.62 -36.51
C PRO A 190 -33.68 -4.36 -37.30
N ASN A 191 -33.61 -3.19 -36.66
CA ASN A 191 -33.84 -1.93 -37.35
C ASN A 191 -32.55 -1.46 -38.04
N SER A 192 -32.56 -1.58 -39.38
CA SER A 192 -32.02 -0.64 -40.38
C SER A 192 -30.66 0.00 -40.14
N ARG A 193 -29.66 -0.59 -40.82
CA ARG A 193 -28.40 0.03 -41.24
C ARG A 193 -28.70 1.18 -42.24
N PRO A 194 -28.24 2.42 -42.04
CA PRO A 194 -28.16 3.37 -43.13
C PRO A 194 -26.95 3.06 -44.03
N ALA A 195 -27.17 3.09 -45.34
CA ALA A 195 -26.18 2.99 -46.40
C ALA A 195 -25.16 4.16 -46.37
N PRO A 196 -23.97 4.00 -46.97
CA PRO A 196 -22.93 5.03 -47.00
C PRO A 196 -23.35 6.23 -47.86
N GLN A 197 -23.17 7.45 -47.33
CA GLN A 197 -23.14 8.65 -48.16
C GLN A 197 -21.75 8.76 -48.77
N GLU A 198 -21.70 8.44 -50.06
CA GLU A 198 -20.65 8.81 -51.00
C GLU A 198 -20.66 10.35 -51.16
N THR A 199 -19.52 10.98 -50.93
CA THR A 199 -19.21 12.40 -51.18
C THR A 199 -17.69 12.45 -51.19
N ASP A 200 -16.98 13.03 -52.13
CA ASP A 200 -17.16 13.48 -53.51
C ASP A 200 -15.71 13.59 -54.01
N GLN A 201 -15.52 13.49 -55.32
CA GLN A 201 -14.24 13.78 -55.97
C GLN A 201 -13.89 15.26 -55.94
#